data_AF-A0A9D2W7G3-F1
#
_entry.id   AF-A0A9D2W7G3-F1
#
_cell.length_a   1.000
_cell.length_b   1.000
_cell.length_c   1.000
_cell.angle_alpha   90.00
_cell.angle_beta   90.00
_cell.angle_gamma   90.00
#
_symmetry.space_group_name_H-M   'P 1'
#
loop_
_entity.id
_entity.type
_entity.pdbx_description
1 polymer ?
#
loop_
_entity_poly.entity_id
_entity_poly.type
_entity_poly.pdbx_seq_one_letter_code
_entity_poly.pdbx_strand_id
1 'polypeptide(L)'
;MSEKTERTDETMLLYPAMKDLLKNVPSRYLLVNLVAARARKISSLAEQEGLPLEEKPVTMAIQEVAEGILRPETAQIAGQDEGNEGPDGALEGDEQASE
;
A
#
# COMPACT_ATOMS: atom_id res chain seq x y z
N MET A 1 -0.16 27.99 -23.33
CA MET A 1 0.89 27.30 -22.56
C MET A 1 0.26 26.91 -21.26
N SER A 2 -0.07 25.64 -21.07
CA SER A 2 -0.26 24.98 -19.76
C SER A 2 -0.43 23.49 -20.05
N GLU A 3 0.25 22.70 -19.23
CA GLU A 3 0.74 21.36 -19.51
C GLU A 3 -0.21 20.42 -20.24
N LYS A 4 0.39 19.78 -21.25
CA LYS A 4 -0.01 18.48 -21.75
C LYS A 4 0.06 17.52 -20.56
N THR A 5 -1.07 17.20 -19.91
CA THR A 5 -1.17 15.98 -19.09
C THR A 5 -1.00 14.83 -20.06
N GLU A 6 0.24 14.40 -20.25
CA GLU A 6 0.58 13.17 -20.94
C GLU A 6 0.12 12.05 -20.02
N ARG A 7 -1.15 11.66 -20.19
CA ARG A 7 -1.70 10.47 -19.57
C ARG A 7 -1.03 9.27 -20.24
N THR A 8 0.11 8.87 -19.68
CA THR A 8 0.77 7.61 -20.03
C THR A 8 -0.05 6.47 -19.42
N ASP A 9 -1.16 6.15 -20.07
CA ASP A 9 -1.70 4.80 -20.12
C ASP A 9 -0.71 3.90 -20.87
N GLU A 10 0.53 3.79 -20.37
CA GLU A 10 1.44 2.72 -20.72
C GLU A 10 1.04 1.52 -19.86
N THR A 11 0.14 0.75 -20.44
CA THR A 11 -0.16 -0.63 -20.08
C THR A 11 1.08 -1.37 -19.52
N MET A 12 1.03 -1.61 -18.21
CA MET A 12 1.08 -2.97 -17.67
C MET A 12 2.38 -3.76 -17.87
N LEU A 13 3.53 -3.09 -17.87
CA LEU A 13 4.77 -3.70 -17.44
C LEU A 13 5.13 -3.03 -16.12
N LEU A 14 5.39 -3.82 -15.07
CA LEU A 14 5.89 -3.35 -13.79
C LEU A 14 7.12 -2.47 -14.05
N TYR A 15 6.92 -1.14 -14.09
CA TYR A 15 8.00 -0.18 -14.13
C TYR A 15 8.16 0.37 -12.73
N PRO A 16 9.36 0.27 -12.15
CA PRO A 16 10.59 -0.27 -12.73
C PRO A 16 10.60 -1.80 -12.81
N ALA A 17 11.41 -2.33 -13.72
CA ALA A 17 11.44 -3.75 -14.03
C ALA A 17 11.77 -4.60 -12.78
N MET A 18 11.20 -5.80 -12.70
CA MET A 18 11.41 -6.72 -11.57
C MET A 18 12.89 -6.96 -11.25
N LYS A 19 13.75 -6.99 -12.27
CA LYS A 19 15.21 -7.14 -12.08
C LYS A 19 15.81 -6.02 -11.21
N ASP A 20 15.26 -4.81 -11.33
CA ASP A 20 15.77 -3.62 -10.67
C ASP A 20 15.27 -3.57 -9.22
N LEU A 21 14.01 -3.97 -8.99
CA LEU A 21 13.47 -4.15 -7.64
C LEU A 21 14.23 -5.22 -6.85
N LEU A 22 14.61 -6.32 -7.52
CA LEU A 22 15.34 -7.42 -6.88
C LEU A 22 16.78 -7.08 -6.49
N LYS A 23 17.34 -5.96 -6.97
CA LYS A 23 18.64 -5.45 -6.48
C LYS A 23 18.55 -4.96 -5.04
N ASN A 24 17.37 -4.47 -4.64
CA ASN A 24 17.13 -3.95 -3.29
C ASN A 24 16.42 -4.97 -2.39
N VAL A 25 15.68 -5.93 -2.97
CA VAL A 25 14.98 -6.98 -2.22
C VAL A 25 15.29 -8.36 -2.83
N PRO A 26 16.03 -9.25 -2.14
CA PRO A 26 16.56 -10.47 -2.75
C PRO A 26 15.51 -11.56 -3.04
N SER A 27 14.27 -11.37 -2.58
CA SER A 27 13.18 -12.34 -2.76
C SER A 27 11.93 -11.67 -3.33
N ARG A 28 11.35 -12.29 -4.36
CA ARG A 28 10.10 -11.83 -4.98
C ARG A 28 8.93 -11.84 -4.00
N TYR A 29 8.84 -12.85 -3.14
CA TYR A 29 7.79 -12.93 -2.11
C TYR A 29 7.97 -11.86 -1.04
N LEU A 30 9.22 -11.61 -0.64
CA LEU A 30 9.54 -10.55 0.31
C LEU A 30 9.20 -9.18 -0.27
N LEU A 31 9.52 -8.96 -1.55
CA LEU A 31 9.16 -7.74 -2.27
C LEU A 31 7.65 -7.49 -2.23
N VAL A 32 6.83 -8.52 -2.53
CA VAL A 32 5.37 -8.41 -2.50
C VAL A 32 4.87 -8.04 -1.10
N ASN A 33 5.36 -8.71 -0.06
CA ASN A 33 4.95 -8.42 1.32
C ASN A 33 5.34 -6.99 1.74
N LEU A 34 6.55 -6.57 1.39
CA LEU A 34 7.10 -5.25 1.70
C LEU A 34 6.29 -4.13 1.01
N VAL A 35 6.04 -4.29 -0.29
CA VAL A 35 5.23 -3.35 -1.08
C VAL A 35 3.80 -3.29 -0.54
N ALA A 36 3.17 -4.42 -0.22
CA ALA A 36 1.82 -4.45 0.32
C ALA A 36 1.71 -3.74 1.68
N ALA A 37 2.67 -3.99 2.58
CA ALA A 37 2.71 -3.32 3.88
C ALA A 37 2.88 -1.81 3.73
N ARG A 38 3.81 -1.37 2.86
CA ARG A 38 4.06 0.05 2.63
C ARG A 38 2.88 0.75 1.95
N ALA A 39 2.25 0.11 0.97
CA ALA A 39 1.08 0.65 0.28
C ALA A 39 -0.09 0.88 1.25
N ARG A 40 -0.34 -0.04 2.19
CA ARG A 40 -1.35 0.16 3.24
C ARG A 40 -1.02 1.37 4.10
N LYS A 41 0.24 1.50 4.56
CA LYS A 41 0.68 2.66 5.35
C LYS A 41 0.46 3.98 4.62
N ILE A 42 0.81 4.05 3.33
CA ILE A 42 0.58 5.25 2.50
C ILE A 42 -0.93 5.57 2.43
N SER A 43 -1.76 4.55 2.20
CA SER A 43 -3.21 4.71 2.15
C SER A 43 -3.80 5.21 3.47
N SER A 44 -3.41 4.61 4.59
CA SER A 44 -3.92 4.99 5.92
C SER A 44 -3.48 6.40 6.32
N LEU A 45 -2.25 6.81 5.97
CA LEU A 45 -1.78 8.17 6.21
C LEU A 45 -2.58 9.20 5.40
N ALA A 46 -2.83 8.92 4.12
CA ALA A 46 -3.63 9.80 3.27
C ALA A 46 -5.07 9.95 3.77
N GLU A 47 -5.68 8.85 4.25
CA GLU A 47 -7.01 8.86 4.85
C GLU A 47 -7.04 9.66 6.16
N GLN A 48 -6.03 9.49 7.01
CA GLN A 48 -5.90 10.22 8.27
C GLN A 48 -5.71 11.73 8.05
N GLU A 49 -4.94 12.12 7.04
CA GLU A 49 -4.72 13.54 6.68
C GLU A 49 -5.87 14.12 5.85
N GLY A 50 -6.79 13.28 5.37
CA GLY A 50 -7.88 13.69 4.48
C GLY A 50 -7.39 14.18 3.10
N LEU A 51 -6.19 13.78 2.69
CA LEU A 51 -5.57 14.21 1.44
C LEU A 51 -5.74 13.13 0.36
N PRO A 52 -6.30 13.46 -0.82
CA PRO A 52 -6.39 12.50 -1.90
C PRO A 52 -5.00 12.22 -2.48
N LEU A 53 -4.69 10.95 -2.71
CA LEU A 53 -3.45 10.54 -3.36
C LEU A 53 -3.56 10.72 -4.88
N GLU A 54 -2.53 11.35 -5.48
CA GLU A 54 -2.42 11.51 -6.93
C GLU A 54 -2.06 10.20 -7.64
N GLU A 55 -1.23 9.37 -7.00
CA GLU A 55 -0.82 8.06 -7.48
C GLU A 55 -1.36 6.93 -6.60
N LYS A 56 -1.47 5.73 -7.17
CA LYS A 56 -1.88 4.55 -6.41
C LYS A 56 -0.83 4.24 -5.32
N PRO A 57 -1.22 3.92 -4.08
CA PRO A 57 -0.27 3.61 -3.00
C PRO A 57 0.74 2.50 -3.35
N VAL A 58 0.30 1.51 -4.14
CA VAL A 58 1.15 0.41 -4.62
C VAL A 58 2.22 0.89 -5.59
N THR A 59 1.90 1.85 -6.46
CA THR A 59 2.85 2.45 -7.41
C THR A 59 3.93 3.22 -6.65
N MET A 60 3.53 4.06 -5.69
CA MET A 60 4.46 4.79 -4.83
C MET A 60 5.38 3.85 -4.04
N ALA A 61 4.84 2.79 -3.46
CA ALA A 61 5.64 1.80 -2.73
C ALA A 61 6.65 1.07 -3.63
N ILE A 62 6.29 0.76 -4.88
CA ILE A 62 7.19 0.15 -5.87
C ILE A 62 8.33 1.12 -6.23
N GLN A 63 8.04 2.41 -6.41
CA GLN A 63 9.05 3.44 -6.67
C GLN A 63 10.04 3.56 -5.50
N GLU A 64 9.55 3.59 -4.26
CA GLU A 64 10.42 3.65 -3.07
C GLU A 64 11.37 2.45 -2.95
N VAL A 65 10.93 1.25 -3.35
CA VAL A 65 11.81 0.08 -3.43
C VAL A 65 12.86 0.26 -4.52
N ALA A 66 12.49 0.83 -5.66
CA ALA A 66 13.40 1.04 -6.77
C ALA A 66 14.51 2.05 -6.44
N GLU A 67 14.14 3.12 -5.76
CA GLU A 67 15.07 4.14 -5.23
C GLU A 67 15.92 3.59 -4.07
N GLY A 68 15.51 2.46 -3.50
CA GLY A 68 16.21 1.82 -2.39
C GLY A 68 15.97 2.52 -1.05
N ILE A 69 14.91 3.34 -0.95
CA ILE A 69 14.39 3.91 0.29
C ILE A 69 13.75 2.79 1.11
N LEU A 70 12.96 1.94 0.45
CA LEU A 70 12.29 0.81 1.08
C LEU A 70 13.10 -0.47 0.90
N ARG A 71 13.60 -1.02 2.02
CA ARG A 71 14.36 -2.26 2.08
C ARG A 71 13.89 -3.09 3.27
N PRO A 72 14.04 -4.42 3.25
CA PRO A 72 13.65 -5.25 4.39
C PRO A 72 14.36 -4.84 5.68
N GLU A 73 15.62 -4.40 5.62
CA GLU A 73 16.40 -3.93 6.78
C GLU A 73 15.84 -2.63 7.36
N THR A 74 15.29 -1.74 6.52
CA THR A 74 14.70 -0.45 6.97
C THR A 74 13.25 -0.60 7.40
N ALA A 75 12.53 -1.61 6.89
CA ALA A 75 11.12 -1.83 7.19
C ALA A 75 10.84 -2.59 8.50
N GLN A 76 11.79 -3.40 8.98
CA GLN A 76 11.64 -4.21 10.21
C GLN A 76 11.49 -3.37 11.49
N ILE A 77 11.74 -2.07 11.44
CA ILE A 77 11.58 -1.17 12.59
C ILE A 77 10.11 -0.81 12.85
N ALA A 78 9.18 -1.11 11.93
CA ALA A 78 7.76 -0.72 12.04
C ALA A 78 6.79 -1.86 12.44
N GLY A 79 7.30 -2.98 12.98
CA GLY A 79 6.52 -4.16 13.33
C GLY A 79 6.19 -4.27 14.82
N GLN A 80 5.61 -3.23 15.42
CA GLN A 80 4.89 -3.32 16.69
C GLN A 80 3.72 -2.34 16.63
N ASP A 81 2.62 -2.73 15.99
CA ASP A 81 1.32 -2.27 16.43
C ASP A 81 0.29 -3.38 16.20
N GLU A 82 -0.27 -3.82 17.31
CA GLU A 82 -1.28 -4.85 17.41
C GLU A 82 -2.62 -4.23 17.01
N GLY A 83 -3.25 -4.78 15.98
CA GLY A 83 -4.52 -4.27 15.49
C GLY A 83 -5.27 -5.35 14.74
N ASN A 84 -5.50 -6.48 15.41
CA ASN A 84 -6.56 -7.39 15.04
C ASN A 84 -7.91 -6.67 15.24
N GLU A 85 -8.33 -5.90 14.24
CA GLU A 85 -9.71 -5.45 14.12
C GLU A 85 -10.41 -6.42 13.18
N GLY A 86 -10.79 -7.58 13.75
CA GLY A 86 -11.88 -8.35 13.17
C GLY A 86 -13.12 -7.45 13.04
N PRO A 87 -14.03 -7.70 12.10
CA PRO A 87 -15.23 -6.89 11.95
C PRO A 87 -16.10 -7.06 13.21
N ASP A 88 -15.90 -6.19 14.20
CA ASP A 88 -16.76 -5.99 15.35
C ASP A 88 -17.94 -5.12 14.91
N GLY A 89 -18.78 -5.73 14.08
CA GLY A 89 -20.04 -5.18 13.59
C GLY A 89 -21.16 -5.99 14.20
N ALA A 90 -21.53 -5.61 15.44
CA ALA A 90 -22.67 -6.07 16.19
C ALA A 90 -23.90 -6.34 15.30
N LEU A 91 -24.33 -7.61 15.24
CA LEU A 91 -25.72 -7.95 14.93
C LEU A 91 -26.47 -7.98 16.26
N GLU A 92 -26.81 -6.79 16.77
CA GLU A 92 -27.81 -6.62 17.81
C GLU A 92 -29.03 -5.90 17.23
N GLY A 93 -30.21 -6.45 17.49
CA GLY A 93 -31.53 -5.89 17.21
C GLY A 93 -32.40 -6.85 16.39
N ASP A 94 -33.52 -7.39 16.85
CA ASP A 94 -34.18 -7.32 18.16
C ASP A 94 -35.08 -8.57 18.26
N GLU A 95 -34.98 -9.29 19.37
CA GLU A 95 -36.11 -10.04 19.90
C GLU A 95 -37.19 -9.03 20.29
N GLN A 96 -38.31 -8.99 19.57
CA GLN A 96 -39.67 -8.84 20.13
C GLN A 96 -40.71 -8.56 19.03
N ALA A 97 -41.58 -9.54 18.82
CA ALA A 97 -43.01 -9.28 18.64
C ALA A 97 -43.75 -10.52 19.14
N SER A 98 -44.27 -10.37 20.35
CA SER A 98 -45.22 -11.25 21.02
C SER A 98 -46.59 -11.22 20.33
N GLU A 99 -47.36 -12.29 20.58
CA GLU A 99 -48.79 -12.56 20.33
C GLU A 99 -49.23 -13.04 18.93
#